data_AF-A0A1N6FQ03-F1
#
_entry.id   AF-A0A1N6FQ03-F1
#
_cell.length_a   1.000
_cell.length_b   1.000
_cell.length_c   1.000
_cell.angle_alpha   90.00
_cell.angle_beta   90.00
_cell.angle_gamma   90.00
#
_symmetry.space_group_name_H-M   'P 1'
#
loop_
_entity.id
_entity.type
_entity.pdbx_description
1 polymer ?
#
loop_
_entity_poly.entity_id
_entity_poly.type
_entity_poly.pdbx_seq_one_letter_code
_entity_poly.pdbx_strand_id
1 'polypeptide(L)'
;MRIYNVELLVYGQVAVKRAIDFSTEKELDLGNVFRSDISIRPHKQGFLISSTVYTADQDRAYKVALLFIGKMLDILSLRTNSPLNVSLNEYRQIENGNNVRAVINREEFMLCFRVARDLNLNQNKLLRAFSWYRKGLYTDDPFDKFLAFWNAISVVADGYCNDNERTRQGIINKIWDCFITLWGECADWEYINGDDRWVNDNNDIRNKIAHGGVTVDVQYVENVISKLPIVQNIAYKLLQQWAERLGTNVAFEMH
;
A
#
# COMPACT_ATOMS: atom_id res chain seq x y z
N MET A 1 11.36 -8.46 30.53
CA MET A 1 10.57 -8.29 29.28
C MET A 1 9.21 -8.93 29.52
N ARG A 2 8.11 -8.28 29.14
CA ARG A 2 6.75 -8.83 29.25
C ARG A 2 6.21 -9.15 27.86
N ILE A 3 5.24 -10.06 27.79
CA ILE A 3 4.48 -10.35 26.58
C ILE A 3 3.19 -9.54 26.66
N TYR A 4 2.96 -8.69 25.67
CA TYR A 4 1.72 -7.94 25.50
C TYR A 4 0.92 -8.57 24.36
N ASN A 5 -0.39 -8.72 24.56
CA ASN A 5 -1.31 -9.04 23.47
C ASN A 5 -1.93 -7.72 22.99
N VAL A 6 -1.62 -7.30 21.76
CA VAL A 6 -2.15 -6.07 21.18
C VAL A 6 -3.25 -6.44 20.19
N GLU A 7 -4.44 -5.90 20.39
CA GLU A 7 -5.58 -6.06 19.48
C GLU A 7 -5.79 -4.78 18.68
N LEU A 8 -5.96 -4.94 17.36
CA LEU A 8 -6.25 -3.86 16.42
C LEU A 8 -7.49 -4.22 15.62
N LEU A 9 -8.36 -3.24 15.41
CA LEU A 9 -9.50 -3.39 14.51
C LEU A 9 -9.12 -2.91 13.10
N VAL A 10 -9.26 -3.82 12.14
CA VAL A 10 -9.04 -3.54 10.72
C VAL A 10 -10.39 -3.39 10.03
N TYR A 11 -10.53 -2.27 9.33
CA TYR A 11 -11.72 -1.86 8.60
C TYR A 11 -11.48 -1.94 7.10
N GLY A 12 -12.46 -2.44 6.35
CA GLY A 12 -12.42 -2.44 4.89
C GLY A 12 -13.37 -3.44 4.25
N GLN A 13 -13.36 -3.51 2.91
CA GLN A 13 -14.17 -4.44 2.11
C GLN A 13 -13.61 -5.87 2.11
N VAL A 14 -13.27 -6.37 3.29
CA VAL A 14 -12.74 -7.72 3.52
C VAL A 14 -13.52 -8.39 4.64
N ALA A 15 -13.62 -9.71 4.59
CA ALA A 15 -14.31 -10.51 5.60
C ALA A 15 -13.52 -11.78 5.91
N VAL A 16 -13.71 -12.31 7.11
CA VAL A 16 -13.13 -13.57 7.53
C VAL A 16 -14.28 -14.48 7.94
N LYS A 17 -14.29 -15.73 7.46
CA LYS A 17 -15.41 -16.67 7.72
C LYS A 17 -15.40 -17.26 9.13
N ARG A 18 -14.21 -17.52 9.69
CA ARG A 18 -14.00 -18.19 10.97
C ARG A 18 -12.79 -17.59 11.67
N ALA A 19 -12.65 -17.83 12.98
CA ALA A 19 -11.42 -17.48 13.67
C ALA A 19 -10.22 -18.17 13.00
N ILE A 20 -9.12 -17.45 12.86
CA ILE A 20 -7.87 -17.92 12.27
C ILE A 20 -6.76 -17.67 13.29
N ASP A 21 -6.00 -18.72 13.59
CA ASP A 21 -4.84 -18.63 14.46
C ASP A 21 -3.60 -19.21 13.74
N PHE A 22 -2.47 -18.53 13.87
CA PHE A 22 -1.16 -18.98 13.40
C PHE A 22 -0.05 -18.21 14.08
N SER A 23 1.19 -18.69 13.94
CA SER A 23 2.37 -17.97 14.40
C SER A 23 3.24 -17.60 13.20
N THR A 24 3.79 -16.38 13.21
CA THR A 24 4.67 -15.88 12.14
C THR A 24 5.85 -15.13 12.74
N GLU A 25 6.89 -14.93 11.94
CA GLU A 25 8.11 -14.22 12.34
C GLU A 25 7.90 -12.70 12.24
N LYS A 26 8.24 -11.99 13.32
CA LYS A 26 8.20 -10.55 13.44
C LYS A 26 9.62 -10.03 13.66
N GLU A 27 10.04 -9.12 12.78
CA GLU A 27 11.31 -8.43 12.88
C GLU A 27 11.08 -7.02 13.44
N LEU A 28 11.77 -6.73 14.53
CA LEU A 28 11.65 -5.46 15.25
C LEU A 28 12.76 -4.49 14.87
N ASP A 29 13.98 -5.01 14.66
CA ASP A 29 15.19 -4.32 14.17
C ASP A 29 16.23 -5.38 13.77
N LEU A 30 17.18 -5.00 12.91
CA LEU A 30 18.30 -5.82 12.38
C LEU A 30 18.75 -6.94 13.34
N GLY A 31 18.38 -8.19 13.01
CA GLY A 31 18.92 -9.41 13.63
C GLY A 31 18.04 -10.09 14.69
N ASN A 32 17.02 -9.43 15.25
CA ASN A 32 16.14 -10.05 16.25
C ASN A 32 14.79 -10.47 15.66
N VAL A 33 14.66 -11.76 15.36
CA VAL A 33 13.41 -12.40 14.92
C VAL A 33 12.68 -12.96 16.14
N PHE A 34 11.48 -12.46 16.42
CA PHE A 34 10.60 -13.06 17.42
C PHE A 34 9.40 -13.69 16.74
N ARG A 35 8.96 -14.85 17.25
CA ARG A 35 7.72 -15.46 16.81
C ARG A 35 6.55 -14.72 17.47
N SER A 36 5.63 -14.23 16.65
CA SER A 36 4.38 -13.61 17.10
C SER A 36 3.23 -14.53 16.80
N ASP A 37 2.40 -14.77 17.81
CA ASP A 37 1.11 -15.43 17.64
C ASP A 37 0.11 -14.41 17.13
N ILE A 38 -0.64 -14.80 16.12
CA ILE A 38 -1.64 -14.00 15.43
C ILE A 38 -2.98 -14.69 15.58
N SER A 39 -3.97 -13.93 16.06
CA SER A 39 -5.37 -14.34 16.10
C SER A 39 -6.18 -13.36 15.29
N ILE A 40 -7.02 -13.85 14.38
CA ILE A 40 -7.87 -13.04 13.52
C ILE A 40 -9.32 -13.49 13.73
N ARG A 41 -10.19 -12.54 14.07
CA ARG A 41 -11.60 -12.81 14.37
C ARG A 41 -12.51 -11.99 13.45
N PRO A 42 -13.62 -12.57 12.96
CA PRO A 42 -14.59 -11.83 12.14
C PRO A 42 -15.12 -10.60 12.88
N HIS A 43 -15.26 -9.48 12.16
CA HIS A 43 -15.91 -8.27 12.69
C HIS A 43 -16.90 -7.70 11.66
N LYS A 44 -17.93 -6.98 12.12
CA LYS A 44 -18.98 -6.45 11.23
C LYS A 44 -18.45 -5.54 10.13
N GLN A 45 -17.31 -4.89 10.33
CA GLN A 45 -16.71 -3.93 9.39
C GLN A 45 -15.34 -4.37 8.85
N GLY A 46 -14.95 -5.63 9.06
CA GLY A 46 -13.65 -6.17 8.67
C GLY A 46 -13.26 -7.34 9.59
N PHE A 47 -12.16 -7.18 10.31
CA PHE A 47 -11.71 -8.19 11.28
C PHE A 47 -10.92 -7.57 12.44
N LEU A 48 -10.98 -8.21 13.59
CA LEU A 48 -10.07 -7.95 14.70
C LEU A 48 -8.81 -8.80 14.49
N ILE A 49 -7.64 -8.20 14.67
CA ILE A 49 -6.37 -8.90 14.64
C ILE A 49 -5.61 -8.64 15.94
N SER A 50 -5.22 -9.72 16.61
CA SER A 50 -4.39 -9.68 17.80
C SER A 50 -2.98 -10.18 17.48
N SER A 51 -1.97 -9.56 18.07
CA SER A 51 -0.58 -9.99 17.93
C SER A 51 0.19 -9.91 19.24
N THR A 52 0.95 -10.96 19.55
CA THR A 52 1.85 -10.95 20.70
C THR A 52 3.11 -10.12 20.42
N VAL A 53 3.52 -9.30 21.40
CA VAL A 53 4.71 -8.43 21.32
C VAL A 53 5.52 -8.54 22.60
N TYR A 54 6.83 -8.74 22.47
CA TYR A 54 7.76 -8.83 23.58
C TYR A 54 8.49 -7.50 23.77
N THR A 55 8.20 -6.78 24.85
CA THR A 55 8.81 -5.46 25.10
C THR A 55 8.78 -5.08 26.59
N ALA A 56 9.37 -3.95 26.93
CA ALA A 56 9.38 -3.38 28.28
C ALA A 56 8.04 -2.70 28.62
N ASP A 57 7.49 -1.91 27.70
CA ASP A 57 6.32 -1.05 27.92
C ASP A 57 5.20 -1.23 26.87
N GLN A 58 3.98 -0.88 27.27
CA GLN A 58 2.77 -1.06 26.47
C GLN A 58 2.72 -0.16 25.23
N ASP A 59 3.26 1.06 25.29
CA ASP A 59 3.26 1.99 24.15
C ASP A 59 4.14 1.46 23.00
N ARG A 60 5.33 0.95 23.35
CA ARG A 60 6.19 0.26 22.39
C ARG A 60 5.53 -1.00 21.85
N ALA A 61 4.78 -1.74 22.66
CA ALA A 61 4.05 -2.93 22.18
C ALA A 61 3.06 -2.56 21.07
N TYR A 62 2.29 -1.50 21.32
CA TYR A 62 1.31 -0.99 20.37
C TYR A 62 1.97 -0.52 19.05
N LYS A 63 3.01 0.32 19.12
CA LYS A 63 3.72 0.83 17.93
C LYS A 63 4.30 -0.30 17.08
N VAL A 64 4.87 -1.30 17.73
CA VAL A 64 5.40 -2.50 17.09
C VAL A 64 4.30 -3.29 16.38
N ALA A 65 3.18 -3.56 17.06
CA ALA A 65 2.06 -4.28 16.47
C ALA A 65 1.48 -3.52 15.29
N LEU A 66 1.31 -2.20 15.42
CA LEU A 66 0.78 -1.32 14.37
C LEU A 66 1.68 -1.36 13.13
N LEU A 67 2.99 -1.26 13.30
CA LEU A 67 3.94 -1.33 12.17
C LEU A 67 3.90 -2.72 11.52
N PHE A 68 3.95 -3.78 12.32
CA PHE A 68 4.00 -5.16 11.82
C PHE A 68 2.73 -5.56 11.06
N ILE A 69 1.57 -5.30 11.65
CA ILE A 69 0.27 -5.54 11.02
C ILE A 69 0.09 -4.58 9.83
N GLY A 70 0.54 -3.33 9.95
CA GLY A 70 0.49 -2.34 8.88
C GLY A 70 1.18 -2.82 7.60
N LYS A 71 2.39 -3.38 7.71
CA LYS A 71 3.12 -3.94 6.55
C LYS A 71 2.36 -5.09 5.88
N MET A 72 1.76 -5.98 6.66
CA MET A 72 0.91 -7.06 6.11
C MET A 72 -0.30 -6.48 5.38
N LEU A 73 -0.94 -5.47 5.96
CA LEU A 73 -2.10 -4.81 5.34
C LEU A 73 -1.73 -4.08 4.04
N ASP A 74 -0.51 -3.55 3.90
CA ASP A 74 -0.03 -2.99 2.64
C ASP A 74 -0.10 -4.04 1.51
N ILE A 75 0.31 -5.28 1.79
CA ILE A 75 0.22 -6.39 0.83
C ILE A 75 -1.24 -6.78 0.58
N LEU A 76 -2.02 -6.96 1.64
CA LEU A 76 -3.41 -7.41 1.53
C LEU A 76 -4.27 -6.39 0.77
N SER A 77 -4.03 -5.09 0.96
CA SER A 77 -4.74 -4.02 0.26
C SER A 77 -4.41 -3.99 -1.22
N LEU A 78 -3.15 -4.24 -1.59
CA LEU A 78 -2.77 -4.38 -2.99
C LEU A 78 -3.46 -5.60 -3.61
N ARG A 79 -3.38 -6.77 -2.95
CA ARG A 79 -4.02 -8.00 -3.44
C ARG A 79 -5.51 -7.79 -3.70
N THR A 80 -6.23 -7.27 -2.71
CA THR A 80 -7.69 -7.07 -2.75
C THR A 80 -8.13 -5.79 -3.46
N ASN A 81 -7.17 -4.95 -3.87
CA ASN A 81 -7.41 -3.59 -4.34
C ASN A 81 -8.44 -2.83 -3.48
N SER A 82 -8.39 -3.03 -2.16
CA SER A 82 -9.42 -2.56 -1.22
C SER A 82 -8.81 -1.68 -0.13
N PRO A 83 -9.52 -0.63 0.32
CA PRO A 83 -9.05 0.23 1.39
C PRO A 83 -9.06 -0.53 2.72
N LEU A 84 -7.88 -0.81 3.28
CA LEU A 84 -7.74 -1.37 4.62
C LEU A 84 -7.13 -0.35 5.58
N ASN A 85 -7.88 -0.01 6.62
CA ASN A 85 -7.45 0.95 7.63
C ASN A 85 -7.44 0.32 9.02
N VAL A 86 -6.47 0.71 9.84
CA VAL A 86 -6.42 0.35 11.26
C VAL A 86 -7.03 1.51 12.03
N SER A 87 -8.12 1.29 12.76
CA SER A 87 -8.65 2.32 13.65
C SER A 87 -8.60 1.87 15.09
N LEU A 88 -8.24 2.83 15.94
CA LEU A 88 -8.27 2.73 17.40
C LEU A 88 -9.69 2.80 17.95
N ASN A 89 -10.60 3.42 17.21
CA ASN A 89 -11.98 3.65 17.62
C ASN A 89 -12.89 2.68 16.87
N GLU A 90 -13.76 1.98 17.60
CA GLU A 90 -14.85 1.12 17.08
C GLU A 90 -15.93 1.89 16.30
N TYR A 91 -15.88 3.23 16.32
CA TYR A 91 -16.97 4.11 15.87
C TYR A 91 -16.81 4.71 14.47
N ARG A 92 -15.85 4.26 13.65
CA ARG A 92 -15.87 4.63 12.23
C ARG A 92 -16.99 3.86 11.55
N GLN A 93 -18.16 4.49 11.42
CA GLN A 93 -19.20 3.98 10.54
C GLN A 93 -18.71 4.07 9.10
N ILE A 94 -18.40 2.92 8.51
CA ILE A 94 -18.24 2.82 7.06
C ILE A 94 -19.66 2.92 6.47
N GLU A 95 -20.09 4.13 6.13
CA GLU A 95 -21.21 4.33 5.20
C GLU A 95 -20.72 4.03 3.78
N ASN A 96 -20.55 2.75 3.44
CA ASN A 96 -20.43 2.36 2.03
C ASN A 96 -21.34 1.17 1.78
N GLY A 97 -22.43 1.41 1.06
CA GLY A 97 -23.49 0.45 0.70
C GLY A 97 -23.07 -0.66 -0.27
N ASN A 98 -21.77 -0.95 -0.37
CA ASN A 98 -21.29 -2.08 -1.17
C ASN A 98 -21.20 -3.33 -0.27
N ASN A 99 -22.18 -4.21 -0.42
CA ASN A 99 -22.31 -5.44 0.38
C ASN A 99 -21.30 -6.54 -0.02
N VAL A 100 -20.44 -6.27 -1.00
CA VAL A 100 -19.43 -7.23 -1.50
C VAL A 100 -18.14 -7.06 -0.69
N ARG A 101 -17.62 -8.18 -0.17
CA ARG A 101 -16.37 -8.22 0.58
C ARG A 101 -15.51 -9.38 0.11
N ALA A 102 -14.22 -9.15 -0.07
CA ALA A 102 -13.28 -10.23 -0.32
C ALA A 102 -13.14 -11.10 0.93
N VAL A 103 -13.39 -12.41 0.80
CA VAL A 103 -13.25 -13.34 1.91
C VAL A 103 -11.79 -13.78 1.99
N ILE A 104 -11.14 -13.47 3.10
CA ILE A 104 -9.72 -13.77 3.31
C ILE A 104 -9.57 -15.01 4.20
N ASN A 105 -8.78 -15.96 3.74
CA ASN A 105 -8.48 -17.21 4.44
C ASN A 105 -7.12 -17.16 5.16
N ARG A 106 -6.77 -18.27 5.84
CA ARG A 106 -5.57 -18.35 6.67
C ARG A 106 -4.30 -18.27 5.82
N GLU A 107 -4.29 -18.97 4.70
CA GLU A 107 -3.17 -19.07 3.77
C GLU A 107 -2.83 -17.70 3.17
N GLU A 108 -3.85 -16.90 2.86
CA GLU A 108 -3.70 -15.53 2.34
C GLU A 108 -3.12 -14.58 3.38
N PHE A 109 -3.57 -14.64 4.64
CA PHE A 109 -2.96 -13.85 5.71
C PHE A 109 -1.49 -14.24 5.93
N MET A 110 -1.21 -15.55 5.99
CA MET A 110 0.17 -16.04 6.14
C MET A 110 1.06 -15.60 4.98
N LEU A 111 0.55 -15.65 3.75
CA LEU A 111 1.23 -15.15 2.56
C LEU A 111 1.54 -13.66 2.70
N CYS A 112 0.57 -12.83 3.08
CA CYS A 112 0.76 -11.39 3.23
C CYS A 112 1.82 -11.06 4.29
N PHE A 113 1.84 -11.75 5.43
CA PHE A 113 2.89 -11.60 6.44
C PHE A 113 4.26 -12.00 5.91
N ARG A 114 4.36 -13.13 5.21
CA ARG A 114 5.62 -13.62 4.63
C ARG A 114 6.17 -12.66 3.59
N VAL A 115 5.33 -12.22 2.65
CA VAL A 115 5.72 -11.28 1.59
C VAL A 115 6.10 -9.93 2.18
N ALA A 116 5.35 -9.42 3.15
CA ALA A 116 5.69 -8.18 3.84
C ALA A 116 7.06 -8.26 4.52
N ARG A 117 7.39 -9.40 5.13
CA ARG A 117 8.70 -9.64 5.74
C ARG A 117 9.81 -9.70 4.69
N ASP A 118 9.63 -10.49 3.64
CA ASP A 118 10.61 -10.64 2.56
C ASP A 118 10.93 -9.30 1.89
N LEU A 119 9.91 -8.52 1.54
CA LEU A 119 10.09 -7.18 0.99
C LEU A 119 10.72 -6.21 1.99
N ASN A 120 10.40 -6.32 3.28
CA ASN A 120 11.03 -5.48 4.29
C ASN A 120 12.54 -5.69 4.36
N LEU A 121 13.00 -6.94 4.19
CA LEU A 121 14.41 -7.33 4.23
C LEU A 121 15.14 -7.01 2.92
N ASN A 122 14.50 -7.31 1.79
CA ASN A 122 15.19 -7.36 0.49
C ASN A 122 14.80 -6.21 -0.44
N GLN A 123 13.59 -5.64 -0.28
CA GLN A 123 12.96 -4.73 -1.25
C GLN A 123 12.17 -3.61 -0.57
N ASN A 124 12.80 -2.92 0.40
CA ASN A 124 12.10 -1.97 1.29
C ASN A 124 11.39 -0.84 0.54
N LYS A 125 11.95 -0.38 -0.59
CA LYS A 125 11.32 0.64 -1.43
C LYS A 125 10.00 0.16 -2.02
N LEU A 126 9.92 -1.08 -2.50
CA LEU A 126 8.65 -1.64 -3.00
C LEU A 126 7.59 -1.75 -1.89
N LEU A 127 7.96 -2.23 -0.70
CA LEU A 127 7.05 -2.26 0.44
C LEU A 127 6.53 -0.86 0.81
N ARG A 128 7.41 0.15 0.81
CA ARG A 128 7.02 1.55 1.04
C ARG A 128 6.07 2.07 -0.03
N ALA A 129 6.25 1.68 -1.29
CA ALA A 129 5.34 2.04 -2.37
C ALA A 129 3.95 1.41 -2.18
N PHE A 130 3.87 0.15 -1.72
CA PHE A 130 2.59 -0.47 -1.34
C PHE A 130 1.89 0.27 -0.19
N SER A 131 2.65 0.77 0.78
CA SER A 131 2.08 1.57 1.87
C SER A 131 1.45 2.87 1.37
N TRP A 132 2.11 3.55 0.43
CA TRP A 132 1.55 4.74 -0.23
C TRP A 132 0.29 4.40 -1.03
N TYR A 133 0.29 3.28 -1.75
CA TYR A 133 -0.90 2.83 -2.47
C TYR A 133 -2.09 2.59 -1.54
N ARG A 134 -1.87 1.84 -0.44
CA ARG A 134 -2.91 1.62 0.57
C ARG A 134 -3.43 2.94 1.15
N LYS A 135 -2.54 3.91 1.43
CA LYS A 135 -2.93 5.25 1.88
C LYS A 135 -3.87 5.92 0.88
N GLY A 136 -3.55 5.86 -0.42
CA GLY A 136 -4.41 6.41 -1.47
C GLY A 136 -5.80 5.79 -1.48
N LEU A 137 -5.91 4.48 -1.25
CA LEU A 137 -7.21 3.79 -1.23
C LEU A 137 -8.14 4.28 -0.12
N TYR A 138 -7.64 4.49 1.11
CA TYR A 138 -8.49 4.82 2.26
C TYR A 138 -8.61 6.32 2.57
N THR A 139 -7.89 7.20 1.88
CA THR A 139 -7.94 8.64 2.14
C THR A 139 -9.12 9.27 1.39
N ASP A 140 -9.87 10.14 2.06
CA ASP A 140 -11.02 10.81 1.45
C ASP A 140 -10.65 12.12 0.74
N ASP A 141 -9.64 12.83 1.24
CA ASP A 141 -9.16 14.07 0.63
C ASP A 141 -8.55 13.81 -0.77
N PRO A 142 -9.03 14.49 -1.83
CA PRO A 142 -8.56 14.26 -3.20
C PRO A 142 -7.07 14.56 -3.41
N PHE A 143 -6.53 15.57 -2.73
CA PHE A 143 -5.13 15.95 -2.87
C PHE A 143 -4.22 14.92 -2.20
N ASP A 144 -4.54 14.51 -0.98
CA ASP A 144 -3.80 13.44 -0.30
C ASP A 144 -3.89 12.12 -1.06
N LYS A 145 -5.05 11.79 -1.64
CA LYS A 145 -5.24 10.59 -2.46
C LYS A 145 -4.35 10.64 -3.72
N PHE A 146 -4.35 11.77 -4.44
CA PHE A 146 -3.47 11.97 -5.59
C PHE A 146 -2.00 11.84 -5.19
N LEU A 147 -1.57 12.55 -4.14
CA LEU A 147 -0.20 12.50 -3.64
C LEU A 147 0.20 11.08 -3.23
N ALA A 148 -0.69 10.34 -2.59
CA ALA A 148 -0.41 8.97 -2.17
C ALA A 148 -0.18 8.04 -3.37
N PHE A 149 -1.04 8.04 -4.38
CA PHE A 149 -0.83 7.23 -5.58
C PHE A 149 0.41 7.67 -6.38
N TRP A 150 0.63 8.98 -6.54
CA TRP A 150 1.83 9.49 -7.21
C TRP A 150 3.12 9.13 -6.46
N ASN A 151 3.10 9.18 -5.13
CA ASN A 151 4.24 8.75 -4.30
C ASN A 151 4.50 7.25 -4.44
N ALA A 152 3.45 6.42 -4.61
CA ALA A 152 3.65 5.00 -4.86
C ALA A 152 4.45 4.77 -6.16
N ILE A 153 4.11 5.50 -7.24
CA ILE A 153 4.85 5.48 -8.51
C ILE A 153 6.29 5.98 -8.31
N SER A 154 6.43 7.15 -7.66
CA SER A 154 7.73 7.81 -7.49
C SER A 154 8.71 6.98 -6.65
N VAL A 155 8.22 6.28 -5.61
CA VAL A 155 9.09 5.45 -4.76
C VAL A 155 9.62 4.22 -5.51
N VAL A 156 8.81 3.60 -6.38
CA VAL A 156 9.30 2.54 -7.28
C VAL A 156 10.35 3.10 -8.23
N ALA A 157 10.03 4.21 -8.91
CA ALA A 157 10.94 4.85 -9.86
C ALA A 157 12.28 5.22 -9.24
N ASP A 158 12.28 5.84 -8.06
CA ASP A 158 13.49 6.20 -7.34
C ASP A 158 14.30 4.99 -6.87
N GLY A 159 13.65 3.84 -6.69
CA GLY A 159 14.28 2.61 -6.22
C GLY A 159 14.89 1.74 -7.29
N TYR A 160 14.31 1.74 -8.48
CA TYR A 160 14.53 0.66 -9.44
C TYR A 160 14.81 1.15 -10.86
N CYS A 161 14.86 2.46 -11.11
CA CYS A 161 15.33 2.96 -12.41
C CYS A 161 16.79 2.53 -12.68
N ASN A 162 17.13 2.39 -13.95
CA ASN A 162 18.51 2.23 -14.38
C ASN A 162 19.30 3.49 -14.03
N ASP A 163 20.52 3.34 -13.50
CA ASP A 163 21.39 4.47 -13.22
C ASP A 163 22.09 4.95 -14.50
N ASN A 164 21.64 6.09 -15.05
CA ASN A 164 22.19 6.69 -16.26
C ASN A 164 22.08 8.22 -16.21
N GLU A 165 22.67 8.91 -17.20
CA GLU A 165 22.70 10.37 -17.25
C GLU A 165 21.29 10.99 -17.19
N ARG A 166 20.31 10.39 -17.89
CA ARG A 166 18.93 10.88 -17.92
C ARG A 166 18.25 10.70 -16.57
N THR A 167 18.32 9.53 -15.94
CA THR A 167 17.65 9.23 -14.67
C THR A 167 18.24 10.00 -13.47
N ARG A 168 19.48 10.45 -13.58
CA ARG A 168 20.12 11.37 -12.60
C ARG A 168 19.55 12.78 -12.62
N GLN A 169 18.86 13.19 -13.69
CA GLN A 169 18.29 14.55 -13.82
C GLN A 169 16.94 14.74 -13.10
N GLY A 170 16.36 13.70 -12.50
CA GLY A 170 15.20 13.86 -11.61
C GLY A 170 14.14 12.78 -11.75
N ILE A 171 13.12 12.87 -10.90
CA ILE A 171 12.10 11.82 -10.71
C ILE A 171 11.28 11.52 -11.98
N ILE A 172 10.99 12.53 -12.80
CA ILE A 172 10.28 12.37 -14.08
C ILE A 172 11.02 11.34 -14.93
N ASN A 173 12.33 11.52 -15.11
CA ASN A 173 13.14 10.62 -15.93
C ASN A 173 13.23 9.20 -15.36
N LYS A 174 13.25 9.07 -14.03
CA LYS A 174 13.21 7.76 -13.38
C LYS A 174 11.88 7.04 -13.62
N ILE A 175 10.75 7.76 -13.58
CA ILE A 175 9.43 7.20 -13.87
C ILE A 175 9.37 6.72 -15.33
N TRP A 176 9.84 7.54 -16.26
CA TRP A 176 9.95 7.17 -17.68
C TRP A 176 10.77 5.90 -17.88
N ASP A 177 11.95 5.80 -17.25
CA ASP A 177 12.81 4.63 -17.36
C ASP A 177 12.12 3.35 -16.84
N CYS A 178 11.42 3.43 -15.70
CA CYS A 178 10.62 2.31 -15.19
C CYS A 178 9.46 1.95 -16.14
N PHE A 179 8.72 2.92 -16.65
CA PHE A 179 7.61 2.65 -17.57
C PHE A 179 8.11 2.00 -18.86
N ILE A 180 9.21 2.49 -19.44
CA ILE A 180 9.84 1.86 -20.61
C ILE A 180 10.29 0.42 -20.28
N THR A 181 10.87 0.22 -19.11
CA THR A 181 11.35 -1.10 -18.67
C THR A 181 10.24 -2.15 -18.57
N LEU A 182 9.01 -1.76 -18.21
CA LEU A 182 7.88 -2.69 -18.12
C LEU A 182 7.00 -2.73 -19.36
N TRP A 183 6.76 -1.57 -19.99
CA TRP A 183 5.67 -1.38 -20.95
C TRP A 183 6.17 -0.97 -22.33
N GLY A 184 7.47 -0.76 -22.54
CA GLY A 184 8.00 -0.30 -23.81
C GLY A 184 7.71 1.18 -24.07
N GLU A 185 7.47 1.54 -25.32
CA GLU A 185 7.31 2.94 -25.72
C GLU A 185 5.99 3.54 -25.21
N CYS A 186 5.94 4.88 -25.09
CA CYS A 186 4.78 5.58 -24.52
C CYS A 186 3.46 5.28 -25.24
N ALA A 187 3.52 5.00 -26.54
CA ALA A 187 2.37 4.61 -27.33
C ALA A 187 1.68 3.34 -26.82
N ASP A 188 2.43 2.45 -26.15
CA ASP A 188 1.96 1.16 -25.65
C ASP A 188 1.48 1.22 -24.19
N TRP A 189 1.59 2.38 -23.53
CA TRP A 189 1.24 2.52 -22.12
C TRP A 189 -0.28 2.56 -21.91
N GLU A 190 -0.80 1.46 -21.37
CA GLU A 190 -2.21 1.34 -20.95
C GLU A 190 -2.62 2.50 -20.02
N TYR A 191 -3.87 2.97 -20.16
CA TYR A 191 -4.47 4.13 -19.46
C TYR A 191 -3.94 5.51 -19.85
N ILE A 192 -2.70 5.61 -20.37
CA ILE A 192 -2.08 6.88 -20.80
C ILE A 192 -2.35 7.14 -22.30
N ASN A 193 -2.50 6.09 -23.10
CA ASN A 193 -2.84 6.17 -24.54
C ASN A 193 -1.89 7.06 -25.36
N GLY A 194 -0.58 7.00 -25.09
CA GLY A 194 0.43 7.75 -25.83
C GLY A 194 0.59 9.23 -25.43
N ASP A 195 -0.02 9.68 -24.34
CA ASP A 195 0.22 11.01 -23.77
C ASP A 195 1.63 11.11 -23.15
N ASP A 196 2.59 11.61 -23.91
CA ASP A 196 3.99 11.82 -23.50
C ASP A 196 4.17 12.99 -22.50
N ARG A 197 3.13 13.78 -22.27
CA ARG A 197 3.11 14.83 -21.26
C ARG A 197 2.59 14.32 -19.93
N TRP A 198 1.93 13.17 -19.88
CA TRP A 198 1.27 12.64 -18.69
C TRP A 198 2.17 12.61 -17.45
N VAL A 199 3.40 12.12 -17.55
CA VAL A 199 4.33 12.07 -16.40
C VAL A 199 4.72 13.48 -15.94
N ASN A 200 4.98 14.39 -16.89
CA ASN A 200 5.37 15.76 -16.60
C ASN A 200 4.22 16.51 -15.90
N ASP A 201 3.02 16.42 -16.47
CA ASP A 201 1.85 17.16 -16.02
C ASP A 201 1.39 16.68 -14.63
N ASN A 202 1.43 15.36 -14.35
CA ASN A 202 1.13 14.84 -13.02
C ASN A 202 2.20 15.21 -11.99
N ASN A 203 3.48 15.28 -12.38
CA ASN A 203 4.54 15.75 -11.51
C ASN A 203 4.37 17.24 -11.15
N ASP A 204 3.93 18.05 -12.11
CA ASP A 204 3.62 19.47 -11.88
C ASP A 204 2.43 19.64 -10.93
N ILE A 205 1.36 18.84 -11.09
CA ILE A 205 0.24 18.80 -10.15
C ILE A 205 0.73 18.44 -8.75
N ARG A 206 1.55 17.38 -8.63
CA ARG A 206 2.15 16.97 -7.35
C ARG A 206 2.94 18.11 -6.71
N ASN A 207 3.76 18.82 -7.48
CA ASN A 207 4.58 19.92 -6.95
C ASN A 207 3.71 21.08 -6.46
N LYS A 208 2.68 21.45 -7.23
CA LYS A 208 1.73 22.49 -6.83
C LYS A 208 1.05 22.13 -5.51
N ILE A 209 0.52 20.91 -5.40
CA ILE A 209 -0.14 20.44 -4.17
C ILE A 209 0.85 20.42 -3.00
N ALA A 210 2.01 19.79 -3.16
CA ALA A 210 2.98 19.58 -2.09
C ALA A 210 3.62 20.87 -1.55
N HIS A 211 3.73 21.91 -2.39
CA HIS A 211 4.34 23.19 -2.02
C HIS A 211 3.31 24.28 -1.71
N GLY A 212 2.02 23.93 -1.59
CA GLY A 212 0.96 24.88 -1.27
C GLY A 212 0.71 25.93 -2.37
N GLY A 213 1.15 25.66 -3.60
CA GLY A 213 0.97 26.55 -4.75
C GLY A 213 -0.41 26.47 -5.40
N VAL A 214 -1.39 25.86 -4.71
CA VAL A 214 -2.74 25.61 -5.21
C VAL A 214 -3.70 26.61 -4.58
N THR A 215 -4.45 27.34 -5.40
CA THR A 215 -5.68 27.97 -4.95
C THR A 215 -6.69 26.86 -4.68
N VAL A 216 -7.17 26.75 -3.43
CA VAL A 216 -8.21 25.77 -3.08
C VAL A 216 -9.55 26.29 -3.62
N ASP A 217 -9.72 26.17 -4.93
CA ASP A 217 -10.97 26.41 -5.64
C ASP A 217 -11.57 25.08 -6.13
N VAL A 218 -12.89 25.09 -6.35
CA VAL A 218 -13.65 23.89 -6.73
C VAL A 218 -13.13 23.31 -8.04
N GLN A 219 -12.73 24.16 -8.99
CA GLN A 219 -12.27 23.74 -10.30
C GLN A 219 -10.94 22.96 -10.22
N TYR A 220 -10.02 23.38 -9.34
CA TYR A 220 -8.78 22.66 -9.11
C TYR A 220 -9.02 21.31 -8.40
N VAL A 221 -9.95 21.27 -7.44
CA VAL A 221 -10.37 20.02 -6.79
C VAL A 221 -10.96 19.04 -7.82
N GLU A 222 -11.89 19.51 -8.67
CA GLU A 222 -12.49 18.70 -9.74
C GLU A 222 -11.45 18.19 -10.74
N ASN A 223 -10.48 19.03 -11.11
CA ASN A 223 -9.37 18.62 -11.97
C ASN A 223 -8.58 17.47 -11.34
N VAL A 224 -8.18 17.58 -10.06
CA VAL A 224 -7.46 16.49 -9.38
C VAL A 224 -8.32 15.23 -9.29
N ILE A 225 -9.61 15.35 -8.93
CA ILE A 225 -10.54 14.22 -8.87
C ILE A 225 -10.60 13.50 -10.22
N SER A 226 -10.65 14.24 -11.34
CA SER A 226 -10.73 13.66 -12.68
C SER A 226 -9.52 12.80 -13.06
N LYS A 227 -8.35 13.06 -12.45
CA LYS A 227 -7.10 12.30 -12.69
C LYS A 227 -6.97 11.06 -11.83
N LEU A 228 -7.66 11.00 -10.68
CA LEU A 228 -7.53 9.93 -9.69
C LEU A 228 -7.67 8.51 -10.26
N PRO A 229 -8.69 8.20 -11.11
CA PRO A 229 -8.85 6.83 -11.60
C PRO A 229 -7.65 6.35 -12.42
N ILE A 230 -7.11 7.21 -13.28
CA ILE A 230 -5.97 6.88 -14.15
C ILE A 230 -4.69 6.72 -13.32
N VAL A 231 -4.41 7.66 -12.41
CA VAL A 231 -3.22 7.59 -11.54
C VAL A 231 -3.27 6.37 -10.62
N GLN A 232 -4.45 6.03 -10.07
CA GLN A 232 -4.64 4.82 -9.28
C GLN A 232 -4.38 3.56 -10.11
N ASN A 233 -4.95 3.43 -11.31
CA ASN A 233 -4.77 2.26 -12.16
C ASN A 233 -3.31 2.06 -12.56
N ILE A 234 -2.63 3.15 -12.92
CA ILE A 234 -1.20 3.11 -13.26
C ILE A 234 -0.36 2.73 -12.04
N ALA A 235 -0.63 3.32 -10.87
CA ALA A 235 0.06 2.95 -9.64
C ALA A 235 -0.16 1.47 -9.31
N TYR A 236 -1.39 0.97 -9.43
CA TYR A 236 -1.74 -0.43 -9.20
C TYR A 236 -0.98 -1.37 -10.12
N LYS A 237 -1.08 -1.13 -11.44
CA LYS A 237 -0.43 -1.93 -12.48
C LYS A 237 1.09 -1.94 -12.31
N LEU A 238 1.69 -0.77 -12.09
CA LEU A 238 3.13 -0.63 -11.85
C LEU A 238 3.55 -1.48 -10.65
N LEU A 239 2.85 -1.38 -9.53
CA LEU A 239 3.21 -2.10 -8.31
C LEU A 239 3.10 -3.62 -8.47
N GLN A 240 2.07 -4.11 -9.13
CA GLN A 240 1.91 -5.55 -9.39
C GLN A 240 2.99 -6.07 -10.32
N GLN A 241 3.22 -5.41 -11.46
CA GLN A 241 4.17 -5.88 -12.46
C GLN A 241 5.63 -5.70 -12.01
N TRP A 242 5.92 -4.67 -11.22
CA TRP A 242 7.26 -4.52 -10.64
C TRP A 242 7.54 -5.60 -9.58
N ALA A 243 6.54 -5.95 -8.77
CA ALA A 243 6.66 -7.06 -7.83
C ALA A 243 6.90 -8.39 -8.55
N GLU A 244 6.14 -8.65 -9.62
CA GLU A 244 6.31 -9.84 -10.46
C GLU A 244 7.71 -9.91 -11.09
N ARG A 245 8.21 -8.79 -11.62
CA ARG A 245 9.58 -8.67 -12.16
C ARG A 245 10.65 -9.02 -11.13
N LEU A 246 10.42 -8.70 -9.85
CA LEU A 246 11.32 -9.04 -8.74
C LEU A 246 11.09 -10.46 -8.19
N GLY A 247 10.23 -11.27 -8.82
CA GLY A 247 9.91 -12.63 -8.38
C GLY A 247 9.00 -12.68 -7.15
N THR A 248 8.36 -11.57 -6.78
CA THR A 248 7.42 -11.52 -5.66
C THR A 248 5.99 -11.68 -6.16
N ASN A 249 5.36 -12.83 -5.89
CA ASN A 249 3.96 -13.04 -6.26
C ASN A 249 3.01 -12.28 -5.31
N VAL A 250 2.46 -11.17 -5.80
CA VAL A 250 1.43 -10.36 -5.12
C VAL A 250 0.08 -10.40 -5.82
N ALA A 251 -0.10 -11.21 -6.85
CA ALA A 251 -1.39 -11.37 -7.55
C ALA A 251 -2.26 -12.41 -6.83
N PHE A 252 -3.59 -12.28 -6.96
CA PHE A 252 -4.48 -13.40 -6.65
C PHE A 252 -4.35 -14.45 -7.74
N GLU A 253 -4.04 -15.68 -7.35
CA GLU A 253 -4.34 -16.82 -8.21
C GLU A 253 -5.88 -16.91 -8.26
N MET A 254 -6.46 -16.60 -9.43
CA MET A 254 -7.88 -16.87 -9.64
C MET A 254 -8.04 -18.38 -9.72
N HIS A 255 -8.61 -18.99 -8.68
CA HIS A 255 -9.11 -20.36 -8.70
C HIS A 255 -10.58 -20.38 -9.07
#